data_AF-A0A498HTP6-F1
#
_entry.id   AF-A0A498HTP6-F1
#
_cell.length_a   1.000
_cell.length_b   1.000
_cell.length_c   1.000
_cell.angle_alpha   90.00
_cell.angle_beta   90.00
_cell.angle_gamma   90.00
#
_symmetry.space_group_name_H-M   'P 1'
#
loop_
_entity.id
_entity.type
_entity.pdbx_description
1 polymer ?
#
loop_
_entity_poly.entity_id
_entity_poly.type
_entity_poly.pdbx_seq_one_letter_code
_entity_poly.pdbx_strand_id
1 'polypeptide(L)'
;MTIVNICRDSSCRPFERCSRFLPCLSDPARRSALGLKVALVMLHLIYAGVIFLFDGGLIEKTRKEPWCTAVYLTLFVLTLIQYFVTSGSSPGFVLDAMRTVNESNTIFRKASVISKQPAPSKTGSVVVTMEGSQLGRSLLGNNATSWAKLVMDLYPPGTSVRSLTCSYCNVEQPPRSKHCHDCDKCVLQFDHHCVWLGTCIGVGNHCKFWWYICEETALCLWTVILYITYLKANISVAWWKDAIVILLLVTLSISMTFLLLLLIFHSYLVLTNQTTYELVRRRRIPYLRGVPERVYPFSKGACRNLYEFCCVRRSKYRPESLPTAQQLEEKSRPYTCCDVVTCRCC
;
A
#
# COMPACT_ATOMS: atom_id res chain seq x y z
N MET A 1 34.94 -6.80 40.98
CA MET A 1 33.92 -5.96 41.64
C MET A 1 33.42 -4.98 40.59
N THR A 2 32.26 -5.27 39.99
CA THR A 2 31.59 -4.32 39.08
C THR A 2 30.09 -4.54 39.15
N ILE A 3 29.40 -3.42 39.35
CA ILE A 3 28.03 -3.24 39.84
C ILE A 3 27.07 -3.44 38.66
N VAL A 4 26.61 -4.67 38.40
CA VAL A 4 25.53 -4.92 37.41
C VAL A 4 24.49 -5.97 37.86
N ASN A 5 24.71 -6.69 38.97
CA ASN A 5 23.92 -7.89 39.29
C ASN A 5 22.90 -7.77 40.45
N ILE A 6 22.45 -6.58 40.86
CA ILE A 6 21.57 -6.43 42.05
C ILE A 6 20.19 -5.80 41.78
N CYS A 7 19.83 -5.44 40.53
CA CYS A 7 18.51 -4.87 40.23
C CYS A 7 17.66 -5.74 39.29
N ARG A 8 17.54 -7.06 39.56
CA ARG A 8 16.77 -7.95 38.68
C ARG A 8 15.58 -8.68 39.28
N ASP A 9 15.11 -8.36 40.51
CA ASP A 9 14.16 -9.28 41.17
C ASP A 9 12.92 -8.70 41.87
N SER A 10 12.56 -7.42 41.70
CA SER A 10 11.37 -6.89 42.40
C SER A 10 10.34 -6.14 41.54
N SER A 11 10.65 -5.76 40.30
CA SER A 11 9.75 -4.88 39.51
C SER A 11 8.97 -5.58 38.38
N CYS A 12 9.29 -6.84 38.04
CA CYS A 12 8.77 -7.48 36.82
C CYS A 12 7.50 -8.34 37.01
N ARG A 13 7.03 -8.59 38.24
CA ARG A 13 5.92 -9.52 38.48
C ARG A 13 4.51 -9.06 38.03
N PRO A 14 4.15 -7.75 37.99
CA PRO A 14 2.84 -7.35 37.47
C PRO A 14 2.75 -7.42 35.93
N PHE A 15 3.90 -7.28 35.26
CA PHE A 15 3.98 -7.11 33.81
C PHE A 15 3.85 -8.44 33.05
N GLU A 16 4.33 -9.55 33.63
CA GLU A 16 4.21 -10.89 33.06
C GLU A 16 2.79 -11.46 33.11
N ARG A 17 1.92 -10.91 33.97
CA ARG A 17 0.52 -11.37 34.07
C ARG A 17 -0.36 -10.75 32.99
N CYS A 18 -0.05 -9.52 32.56
CA CYS A 18 -0.76 -8.81 31.49
C CYS A 18 -0.38 -9.33 30.09
N SER A 19 0.86 -9.80 29.91
CA SER A 19 1.36 -10.34 28.63
C SER A 19 0.76 -11.70 28.24
N ARG A 20 0.13 -12.44 29.17
CA ARG A 20 -0.60 -13.68 28.85
C ARG A 20 -2.00 -13.45 28.28
N PHE A 21 -2.59 -12.28 28.51
CA PHE A 21 -3.94 -11.95 28.02
C PHE A 21 -3.93 -11.16 26.71
N LEU A 22 -2.81 -10.53 26.34
CA LEU A 22 -2.67 -9.72 25.11
C LEU A 22 -1.30 -10.00 24.44
N PRO A 23 -1.20 -11.03 23.57
CA PRO A 23 0.03 -11.40 22.86
C PRO A 23 0.60 -10.29 21.96
N CYS A 24 -0.21 -9.27 21.66
CA CYS A 24 0.16 -8.10 20.86
C CYS A 24 1.09 -7.12 21.59
N LEU A 25 1.18 -7.20 22.92
CA LEU A 25 2.04 -6.35 23.74
C LEU A 25 3.42 -6.97 24.00
N SER A 26 3.89 -8.04 23.36
CA SER A 26 5.23 -8.59 23.63
C SER A 26 6.34 -8.01 22.74
N ASP A 27 5.99 -7.48 21.57
CA ASP A 27 6.92 -6.99 20.55
C ASP A 27 7.08 -5.44 20.64
N PRO A 28 8.30 -4.91 20.87
CA PRO A 28 8.56 -3.47 20.93
C PRO A 28 8.09 -2.70 19.69
N ALA A 29 8.19 -3.30 18.49
CA ALA A 29 7.74 -2.69 17.24
C ALA A 29 6.20 -2.64 17.15
N ARG A 30 5.49 -3.61 17.74
CA ARG A 30 4.03 -3.58 17.83
C ARG A 30 3.52 -2.64 18.91
N ARG A 31 4.23 -2.51 20.04
CA ARG A 31 3.92 -1.52 21.09
C ARG A 31 4.05 -0.10 20.58
N SER A 32 5.12 0.20 19.84
CA SER A 32 5.32 1.53 19.23
C SER A 32 4.25 1.83 18.19
N ALA A 33 3.86 0.84 17.37
CA ALA A 33 2.78 0.99 16.39
C ALA A 33 1.41 1.23 17.05
N LEU A 34 1.09 0.55 18.17
CA LEU A 34 -0.16 0.80 18.90
C LEU A 34 -0.17 2.18 19.57
N GLY A 35 0.94 2.57 20.20
CA GLY A 35 1.08 3.89 20.81
C GLY A 35 0.93 5.01 19.77
N LEU A 36 1.52 4.84 18.59
CA LEU A 36 1.38 5.80 17.49
C LEU A 36 -0.05 5.91 16.97
N LYS A 37 -0.76 4.78 16.85
CA LYS A 37 -2.19 4.76 16.48
C LYS A 37 -3.05 5.52 17.48
N VAL A 38 -2.85 5.26 18.77
CA VAL A 38 -3.58 5.98 19.84
C VAL A 38 -3.26 7.47 19.79
N ALA A 39 -1.98 7.84 19.65
CA ALA A 39 -1.58 9.24 19.55
C ALA A 39 -2.23 9.95 18.36
N LEU A 40 -2.32 9.30 17.19
CA LEU A 40 -2.97 9.86 16.01
C LEU A 40 -4.48 10.06 16.22
N VAL A 41 -5.17 9.09 16.82
CA VAL A 41 -6.61 9.24 17.15
C VAL A 41 -6.82 10.36 18.17
N MET A 42 -5.99 10.43 19.21
CA MET A 42 -6.07 11.51 20.19
C MET A 42 -5.81 12.88 19.56
N LEU A 43 -4.85 12.98 18.63
CA LEU A 43 -4.59 14.21 17.88
C LEU A 43 -5.83 14.69 17.11
N HIS A 44 -6.51 13.77 16.41
CA HIS A 44 -7.75 14.07 15.71
C HIS A 44 -8.85 14.56 16.65
N LEU A 45 -9.05 13.87 17.77
CA LEU A 45 -10.03 14.24 18.79
C LEU A 45 -9.72 15.61 19.42
N ILE A 46 -8.44 15.95 19.62
CA ILE A 46 -8.04 17.26 20.13
C ILE A 46 -8.39 18.36 19.11
N TYR A 47 -7.99 18.21 17.85
CA TYR A 47 -8.26 19.25 16.84
C TYR A 47 -9.75 19.49 16.62
N ALA A 48 -10.54 18.42 16.51
CA ALA A 48 -12.00 18.53 16.36
C ALA A 48 -12.65 19.01 17.67
N GLY A 49 -12.26 18.44 18.81
CA GLY A 49 -12.84 18.72 20.12
C GLY A 49 -12.67 20.17 20.55
N VAL A 50 -11.50 20.78 20.33
CA VAL A 50 -11.25 22.19 20.67
C VAL A 50 -12.23 23.11 19.93
N ILE A 51 -12.56 22.83 18.68
CA ILE A 51 -13.55 23.62 17.92
C ILE A 51 -14.91 23.55 18.62
N PHE A 52 -15.41 22.36 18.92
CA PHE A 52 -16.73 22.20 19.56
C PHE A 52 -16.76 22.68 21.02
N LEU A 53 -15.63 22.67 21.73
CA LEU A 53 -15.54 23.16 23.09
C LEU A 53 -15.52 24.69 23.16
N PHE A 54 -14.88 25.35 22.21
CA PHE A 54 -14.69 26.81 22.26
C PHE A 54 -15.75 27.57 21.45
N ASP A 55 -16.25 27.00 20.36
CA ASP A 55 -17.19 27.66 19.46
C ASP A 55 -18.66 27.39 19.85
N GLY A 56 -19.15 28.13 20.85
CA GLY A 56 -20.57 28.12 21.22
C GLY A 56 -21.49 28.54 20.07
N GLY A 57 -21.01 29.41 19.17
CA GLY A 57 -21.73 29.83 17.97
C GLY A 57 -21.87 28.69 16.95
N LEU A 58 -20.85 27.84 16.81
CA LEU A 58 -20.94 26.61 16.04
C LEU A 58 -21.97 25.65 16.64
N ILE A 59 -22.04 25.49 17.97
CA ILE A 59 -23.06 24.65 18.61
C ILE A 59 -24.48 25.17 18.28
N GLU A 60 -24.69 26.47 18.38
CA GLU A 60 -25.98 27.06 18.02
C GLU A 60 -26.28 26.88 16.52
N LYS A 61 -25.28 27.06 15.66
CA LYS A 61 -25.39 26.81 14.22
C LYS A 61 -25.68 25.34 13.92
N THR A 62 -25.06 24.39 14.62
CA THR A 62 -25.35 22.96 14.51
C THR A 62 -26.80 22.65 14.91
N ARG A 63 -27.35 23.36 15.90
CA ARG A 63 -28.77 23.20 16.29
C ARG A 63 -29.72 23.73 15.22
N LYS A 64 -29.38 24.83 14.54
CA LYS A 64 -30.20 25.43 13.47
C LYS A 64 -30.04 24.71 12.13
N GLU A 65 -28.82 24.35 11.78
CA GLU A 65 -28.41 23.76 10.50
C GLU A 65 -27.45 22.57 10.74
N PRO A 66 -27.96 21.39 11.12
CA PRO A 66 -27.12 20.27 11.53
C PRO A 66 -26.33 19.63 10.39
N TRP A 67 -26.71 19.86 9.14
CA TRP A 67 -26.17 19.15 7.97
C TRP A 67 -24.67 19.35 7.81
N CYS A 68 -24.15 20.59 7.93
CA CYS A 68 -22.72 20.89 7.82
C CYS A 68 -21.90 20.09 8.84
N THR A 69 -22.35 20.13 10.10
CA THR A 69 -21.68 19.44 11.20
C THR A 69 -21.77 17.93 11.05
N ALA A 70 -22.92 17.40 10.60
CA ALA A 70 -23.10 15.98 10.34
C ALA A 70 -22.15 15.49 9.23
N VAL A 71 -21.98 16.26 8.14
CA VAL A 71 -21.04 15.92 7.07
C VAL A 71 -19.59 15.96 7.57
N TYR A 72 -19.20 16.97 8.34
CA TYR A 72 -17.86 17.04 8.93
C TYR A 72 -17.57 15.85 9.86
N LEU A 73 -18.50 15.52 10.77
CA LEU A 73 -18.34 14.38 11.67
C LEU A 73 -18.34 13.04 10.92
N THR A 74 -19.12 12.94 9.84
CA THR A 74 -19.10 11.76 8.96
C THR A 74 -17.74 11.62 8.30
N LEU A 75 -17.20 12.69 7.72
CA LEU A 75 -15.85 12.70 7.16
C LEU A 75 -14.80 12.30 8.22
N PHE A 76 -14.87 12.88 9.42
CA PHE A 76 -13.98 12.54 10.54
C PHE A 76 -14.00 11.03 10.86
N VAL A 77 -15.20 10.45 11.00
CA VAL A 77 -15.35 9.02 11.30
C VAL A 77 -14.86 8.16 10.13
N LEU A 78 -15.18 8.53 8.89
CA LEU A 78 -14.71 7.83 7.70
C LEU A 78 -13.18 7.84 7.59
N THR A 79 -12.53 8.99 7.81
CA THR A 79 -11.07 9.11 7.81
C THR A 79 -10.43 8.19 8.84
N LEU A 80 -10.99 8.12 10.06
CA LEU A 80 -10.49 7.20 11.11
C LEU A 80 -10.70 5.73 10.72
N ILE A 81 -11.86 5.38 10.18
CA ILE A 81 -12.12 4.03 9.67
C ILE A 81 -11.10 3.69 8.58
N GLN A 82 -10.88 4.59 7.63
CA GLN A 82 -9.96 4.41 6.51
C GLN A 82 -8.50 4.27 6.99
N TYR A 83 -8.10 5.01 8.02
CA TYR A 83 -6.81 4.85 8.70
C TYR A 83 -6.62 3.41 9.23
N PHE A 84 -7.59 2.90 10.01
CA PHE A 84 -7.52 1.56 10.58
C PHE A 84 -7.61 0.46 9.52
N VAL A 85 -8.48 0.63 8.51
CA VAL A 85 -8.61 -0.30 7.38
C VAL A 85 -7.31 -0.35 6.58
N THR A 86 -6.68 0.79 6.31
CA THR A 86 -5.41 0.86 5.57
C THR A 86 -4.29 0.21 6.38
N SER A 87 -4.12 0.63 7.64
CA SER A 87 -3.09 0.12 8.55
C SER A 87 -3.21 -1.39 8.81
N GLY A 88 -4.44 -1.90 8.95
CA GLY A 88 -4.70 -3.32 9.20
C GLY A 88 -4.68 -4.18 7.94
N SER A 89 -4.67 -3.59 6.74
CA SER A 89 -4.71 -4.36 5.50
C SER A 89 -3.35 -4.91 5.09
N SER A 90 -3.34 -6.13 4.55
CA SER A 90 -2.10 -6.73 4.02
C SER A 90 -1.58 -5.92 2.82
N PRO A 91 -0.27 -5.58 2.81
CA PRO A 91 0.35 -4.90 1.67
C PRO A 91 0.51 -5.79 0.44
N GLY A 92 0.26 -7.10 0.56
CA GLY A 92 0.50 -8.09 -0.49
C GLY A 92 1.91 -8.67 -0.36
N PHE A 93 2.13 -9.56 0.62
CA PHE A 93 3.42 -10.22 0.78
C PHE A 93 3.65 -11.28 -0.31
N VAL A 94 4.90 -11.43 -0.72
CA VAL A 94 5.32 -12.44 -1.72
C VAL A 94 4.98 -13.86 -1.26
N LEU A 95 5.13 -14.16 0.04
CA LEU A 95 4.79 -15.46 0.61
C LEU A 95 3.29 -15.80 0.49
N ASP A 96 2.42 -14.80 0.65
CA ASP A 96 0.97 -14.99 0.49
C ASP A 96 0.63 -15.28 -0.99
N ALA A 97 1.32 -14.62 -1.92
CA ALA A 97 1.19 -14.89 -3.35
C ALA A 97 1.66 -16.29 -3.72
N MET A 98 2.83 -16.69 -3.23
CA MET A 98 3.39 -18.03 -3.43
C MET A 98 2.43 -19.12 -2.92
N ARG A 99 1.84 -18.92 -1.74
CA ARG A 99 0.81 -19.83 -1.19
C ARG A 99 -0.41 -19.92 -2.11
N THR A 100 -0.94 -18.79 -2.56
CA THR A 100 -2.11 -18.72 -3.45
C THR A 100 -1.86 -19.46 -4.77
N VAL A 101 -0.66 -19.31 -5.36
CA VAL A 101 -0.27 -20.01 -6.59
C VAL A 101 -0.17 -21.51 -6.35
N ASN A 102 0.47 -21.93 -5.26
CA ASN A 102 0.60 -23.35 -4.92
C ASN A 102 -0.78 -24.01 -4.69
N GLU A 103 -1.68 -23.35 -3.96
CA GLU A 103 -3.05 -23.81 -3.76
C GLU A 103 -3.78 -23.97 -5.09
N SER A 104 -3.72 -22.97 -5.96
CA SER A 104 -4.34 -23.01 -7.30
C SER A 104 -3.82 -24.18 -8.15
N ASN A 105 -2.51 -24.44 -8.11
CA ASN A 105 -1.91 -25.58 -8.80
C ASN A 105 -2.33 -26.93 -8.21
N THR A 106 -2.46 -27.04 -6.90
CA THR A 106 -2.94 -28.28 -6.27
C THR A 106 -4.39 -28.57 -6.66
N ILE A 107 -5.24 -27.54 -6.73
CA ILE A 107 -6.63 -27.65 -7.20
C ILE A 107 -6.65 -28.09 -8.66
N PHE A 108 -5.87 -27.43 -9.53
CA PHE A 108 -5.76 -27.80 -10.94
C PHE A 108 -5.28 -29.24 -11.13
N ARG A 109 -4.28 -29.68 -10.35
CA ARG A 109 -3.78 -31.05 -10.40
C ARG A 109 -4.85 -32.05 -9.93
N LYS A 110 -5.58 -31.76 -8.85
CA LYS A 110 -6.70 -32.59 -8.39
C LYS A 110 -7.81 -32.67 -9.43
N ALA A 111 -8.19 -31.56 -10.06
CA ALA A 111 -9.19 -31.53 -11.12
C ALA A 111 -8.75 -32.32 -12.36
N SER A 112 -7.47 -32.22 -12.76
CA SER A 112 -6.90 -33.00 -13.87
C SER A 112 -6.88 -34.50 -13.57
N VAL A 113 -6.64 -34.91 -12.33
CA VAL A 113 -6.70 -36.32 -11.90
C VAL A 113 -8.15 -36.83 -11.91
N ILE A 114 -9.11 -36.03 -11.45
CA ILE A 114 -10.55 -36.37 -11.48
C ILE A 114 -11.05 -36.49 -12.93
N SER A 115 -10.65 -35.59 -13.83
CA SER A 115 -10.98 -35.65 -15.26
C SER A 115 -10.34 -36.84 -15.99
N LYS A 116 -9.32 -37.48 -15.42
CA LYS A 116 -8.64 -38.65 -15.99
C LYS A 116 -9.13 -39.98 -15.41
N GLN A 117 -10.17 -39.98 -14.57
CA GLN A 117 -10.82 -41.24 -14.22
C GLN A 117 -11.50 -41.83 -15.47
N PRO A 118 -11.28 -43.12 -15.78
CA PRO A 118 -11.88 -43.74 -16.95
C PRO A 118 -13.40 -43.83 -16.75
N ALA A 119 -14.17 -43.22 -17.66
CA ALA A 119 -15.57 -43.58 -17.84
C ALA A 119 -15.64 -45.07 -18.25
N PRO A 120 -16.63 -45.84 -17.76
CA PRO A 120 -16.76 -47.23 -18.14
C PRO A 120 -17.00 -47.32 -19.65
N SER A 121 -16.21 -48.19 -20.28
CA SER A 121 -16.06 -48.33 -21.72
C SER A 121 -17.37 -48.63 -22.45
N LYS A 122 -17.64 -47.87 -23.52
CA LYS A 122 -18.11 -48.41 -24.80
C LYS A 122 -17.51 -47.60 -25.97
N THR A 123 -16.54 -48.23 -26.64
CA THR A 123 -16.14 -48.14 -28.06
C THR A 123 -16.12 -46.80 -28.79
N GLY A 124 -14.95 -46.46 -29.35
CA GLY A 124 -14.78 -45.53 -30.47
C GLY A 124 -13.50 -44.70 -30.37
N SER A 125 -12.42 -45.14 -31.02
CA SER A 125 -11.15 -44.41 -31.05
C SER A 125 -11.25 -43.14 -31.89
N VAL A 126 -10.84 -42.00 -31.32
CA VAL A 126 -10.35 -40.85 -32.09
C VAL A 126 -9.11 -40.33 -31.37
N VAL A 127 -7.95 -40.50 -32.00
CA VAL A 127 -6.69 -39.90 -31.56
C VAL A 127 -6.68 -38.46 -32.06
N VAL A 128 -6.80 -37.49 -31.14
CA VAL A 128 -6.50 -36.09 -31.41
C VAL A 128 -5.13 -35.79 -30.81
N THR A 129 -4.11 -35.77 -31.67
CA THR A 129 -2.81 -35.19 -31.35
C THR A 129 -2.93 -33.67 -31.36
N MET A 130 -2.83 -33.04 -30.18
CA MET A 130 -2.52 -31.61 -30.10
C MET A 130 -1.04 -31.44 -29.75
N GLU A 131 -0.26 -31.03 -30.75
CA GLU A 131 1.08 -30.46 -30.58
C GLU A 131 0.97 -29.11 -29.86
N GLY A 132 1.28 -29.12 -28.55
CA GLY A 132 1.55 -27.93 -27.77
C GLY A 132 3.06 -27.75 -27.62
N SER A 133 3.59 -26.71 -28.24
CA SER A 133 5.01 -26.30 -28.32
C SER A 133 5.84 -26.57 -27.06
N GLN A 134 6.77 -27.52 -27.14
CA GLN A 134 7.78 -27.81 -26.12
C GLN A 134 9.07 -26.97 -26.26
N LEU A 135 9.00 -25.74 -26.78
CA LEU A 135 10.21 -24.94 -27.02
C LEU A 135 10.52 -24.05 -25.81
N GLY A 136 11.11 -24.65 -24.76
CA GLY A 136 11.58 -23.92 -23.58
C GLY A 136 12.02 -24.79 -22.39
N ARG A 137 12.23 -26.09 -22.60
CA ARG A 137 12.32 -27.10 -21.52
C ARG A 137 13.73 -27.34 -20.95
N SER A 138 14.73 -26.51 -21.26
CA SER A 138 16.14 -26.85 -21.03
C SER A 138 16.90 -26.09 -19.92
N LEU A 139 16.28 -25.16 -19.17
CA LEU A 139 17.04 -24.29 -18.23
C LEU A 139 16.66 -24.41 -16.75
N LEU A 140 15.62 -25.16 -16.41
CA LEU A 140 15.23 -25.40 -15.01
C LEU A 140 15.23 -26.89 -14.76
N GLY A 141 16.10 -27.34 -13.86
CA GLY A 141 16.11 -28.73 -13.39
C GLY A 141 14.73 -29.14 -12.87
N ASN A 142 14.45 -30.44 -12.91
CA ASN A 142 13.13 -31.06 -12.66
C ASN A 142 12.49 -30.77 -11.28
N ASN A 143 13.11 -29.97 -10.41
CA ASN A 143 12.69 -29.68 -9.04
C ASN A 143 12.30 -28.22 -8.76
N ALA A 144 12.19 -27.36 -9.76
CA ALA A 144 11.80 -25.96 -9.54
C ALA A 144 10.35 -25.84 -9.04
N THR A 145 10.13 -25.08 -7.96
CA THR A 145 8.77 -24.81 -7.46
C THR A 145 7.94 -24.09 -8.54
N SER A 146 6.62 -24.31 -8.58
CA SER A 146 5.77 -23.61 -9.55
C SER A 146 5.87 -22.08 -9.43
N TRP A 147 6.18 -21.57 -8.24
CA TRP A 147 6.43 -20.15 -8.01
C TRP A 147 7.70 -19.69 -8.69
N ALA A 148 8.82 -20.39 -8.49
CA ALA A 148 10.10 -20.04 -9.13
C ALA A 148 9.95 -19.99 -10.66
N LYS A 149 9.26 -20.97 -11.26
CA LYS A 149 8.98 -20.95 -12.69
C LYS A 149 8.16 -19.72 -13.11
N LEU A 150 7.06 -19.44 -12.41
CA LEU A 150 6.22 -18.26 -12.67
C LEU A 150 7.03 -16.97 -12.57
N VAL A 151 7.88 -16.84 -11.55
CA VAL A 151 8.72 -15.63 -11.37
C VAL A 151 9.72 -15.49 -12.51
N MET A 152 10.39 -16.57 -12.91
CA MET A 152 11.36 -16.54 -14.01
C MET A 152 10.72 -16.10 -15.32
N ASP A 153 9.49 -16.53 -15.61
CA ASP A 153 8.73 -16.15 -16.82
C ASP A 153 8.37 -14.64 -16.86
N LEU A 154 8.49 -13.92 -15.73
CA LEU A 154 8.25 -12.47 -15.67
C LEU A 154 9.50 -11.63 -16.03
N TYR A 155 10.66 -12.27 -16.15
CA TYR A 155 11.93 -11.63 -16.49
C TYR A 155 12.39 -12.02 -17.91
N PRO A 156 13.27 -11.21 -18.54
CA PRO A 156 13.86 -11.58 -19.81
C PRO A 156 14.60 -12.93 -19.74
N PRO A 157 14.58 -13.73 -20.83
CA PRO A 157 15.35 -14.97 -20.90
C PRO A 157 16.83 -14.75 -20.58
N GLY A 158 17.45 -15.70 -19.88
CA GLY A 158 18.85 -15.62 -19.46
C GLY A 158 19.09 -14.88 -18.13
N THR A 159 18.04 -14.33 -17.50
CA THR A 159 18.15 -13.79 -16.13
C THR A 159 18.51 -14.91 -15.14
N SER A 160 19.50 -14.67 -14.27
CA SER A 160 19.91 -15.65 -13.25
C SER A 160 18.92 -15.73 -12.10
N VAL A 161 18.49 -16.93 -11.70
CA VAL A 161 17.63 -17.14 -10.52
C VAL A 161 18.23 -16.52 -9.26
N ARG A 162 19.56 -16.59 -9.11
CA ARG A 162 20.29 -16.09 -7.93
C ARG A 162 20.15 -14.58 -7.77
N SER A 163 20.03 -13.81 -8.85
CA SER A 163 19.87 -12.35 -8.77
C SER A 163 18.45 -11.91 -8.39
N LEU A 164 17.47 -12.82 -8.49
CA LEU A 164 16.07 -12.59 -8.16
C LEU A 164 15.70 -13.10 -6.77
N THR A 165 16.57 -13.89 -6.13
CA THR A 165 16.28 -14.50 -4.83
C THR A 165 16.58 -13.53 -3.71
N CYS A 166 15.61 -13.31 -2.82
CA CYS A 166 15.83 -12.56 -1.59
C CYS A 166 16.68 -13.40 -0.62
N SER A 167 17.84 -12.87 -0.21
CA SER A 167 18.75 -13.56 0.74
C SER A 167 18.19 -13.71 2.15
N TYR A 168 17.20 -12.88 2.55
CA TYR A 168 16.60 -12.92 3.89
C TYR A 168 15.43 -13.90 3.93
N CYS A 169 14.52 -13.79 2.96
CA CYS A 169 13.32 -14.62 2.91
C CYS A 169 13.50 -15.95 2.18
N ASN A 170 14.61 -16.12 1.44
CA ASN A 170 14.86 -17.28 0.56
C ASN A 170 13.70 -17.57 -0.41
N VAL A 171 13.16 -16.50 -1.01
CA VAL A 171 12.10 -16.58 -2.03
C VAL A 171 12.48 -15.79 -3.28
N GLU A 172 12.06 -16.29 -4.43
CA GLU A 172 12.20 -15.59 -5.71
C GLU A 172 11.26 -14.38 -5.73
N GLN A 173 11.84 -13.21 -5.96
CA GLN A 173 11.17 -11.93 -5.97
C GLN A 173 10.62 -11.64 -7.38
N PRO A 174 9.29 -11.47 -7.55
CA PRO A 174 8.75 -10.94 -8.79
C PRO A 174 9.24 -9.51 -9.06
N PRO A 175 9.10 -9.01 -10.30
CA PRO A 175 9.35 -7.61 -10.60
C PRO A 175 8.61 -6.68 -9.64
N ARG A 176 9.21 -5.52 -9.37
CA ARG A 176 8.66 -4.49 -8.46
C ARG A 176 8.51 -4.92 -7.00
N SER A 177 8.95 -6.12 -6.62
CA SER A 177 8.93 -6.56 -5.21
C SER A 177 10.24 -6.24 -4.48
N LYS A 178 10.16 -6.05 -3.16
CA LYS A 178 11.32 -5.72 -2.32
C LYS A 178 11.17 -6.32 -0.92
N HIS A 179 12.28 -6.74 -0.32
CA HIS A 179 12.33 -7.01 1.12
C HIS A 179 12.28 -5.70 1.93
N CYS A 180 11.36 -5.64 2.89
CA CYS A 180 11.30 -4.60 3.90
C CYS A 180 11.87 -5.13 5.20
N HIS A 181 12.93 -4.49 5.72
CA HIS A 181 13.57 -4.89 6.97
C HIS A 181 12.68 -4.66 8.19
N ASP A 182 11.88 -3.61 8.19
CA ASP A 182 10.96 -3.30 9.30
C ASP A 182 9.83 -4.34 9.42
N CYS A 183 9.38 -4.91 8.29
CA CYS A 183 8.37 -5.97 8.28
C CYS A 183 8.94 -7.38 8.18
N ASP A 184 10.26 -7.51 8.00
CA ASP A 184 11.00 -8.75 7.72
C ASP A 184 10.37 -9.65 6.64
N LYS A 185 9.82 -9.02 5.60
CA LYS A 185 9.06 -9.71 4.55
C LYS A 185 9.25 -9.04 3.19
N CYS A 186 9.23 -9.86 2.14
CA CYS A 186 9.13 -9.38 0.77
C CYS A 186 7.69 -8.93 0.46
N VAL A 187 7.55 -7.72 -0.07
CA VAL A 187 6.27 -7.09 -0.44
C VAL A 187 6.20 -6.93 -1.95
N LEU A 188 5.07 -7.30 -2.55
CA LEU A 188 4.78 -7.12 -3.97
C LEU A 188 4.49 -5.65 -4.29
N GLN A 189 5.01 -5.17 -5.43
CA GLN A 189 4.90 -3.78 -5.86
C GLN A 189 5.18 -2.81 -4.70
N PHE A 190 6.32 -3.01 -4.05
CA PHE A 190 6.67 -2.31 -2.82
C PHE A 190 6.78 -0.80 -3.08
N ASP A 191 6.03 -0.02 -2.32
CA ASP A 191 6.11 1.44 -2.36
C ASP A 191 7.06 1.99 -1.30
N HIS A 192 6.67 1.83 -0.03
CA HIS A 192 7.48 2.22 1.12
C HIS A 192 7.01 1.49 2.39
N HIS A 193 7.80 1.58 3.47
CA HIS A 193 7.31 1.28 4.81
C HIS A 193 6.77 2.56 5.44
N CYS A 194 5.48 2.60 5.75
CA CYS A 194 4.84 3.79 6.31
C CYS A 194 4.87 3.70 7.84
N VAL A 195 5.69 4.56 8.46
CA VAL A 195 5.80 4.62 9.93
C VAL A 195 4.46 5.00 10.56
N TRP A 196 3.73 5.95 9.96
CA TRP A 196 2.43 6.44 10.46
C TRP A 196 1.33 5.38 10.50
N LEU A 197 1.38 4.42 9.58
CA LEU A 197 0.45 3.30 9.52
C LEU A 197 1.00 2.03 10.18
N GLY A 198 2.29 1.99 10.52
CA GLY A 198 2.96 0.81 11.08
C GLY A 198 2.91 -0.40 10.15
N THR A 199 2.89 -0.19 8.84
CA THR A 199 2.82 -1.27 7.83
C THR A 199 3.46 -0.82 6.52
N CYS A 200 3.81 -1.78 5.66
CA CYS A 200 4.21 -1.46 4.30
C CYS A 200 3.03 -0.96 3.47
N ILE A 201 3.34 -0.13 2.47
CA ILE A 201 2.47 0.18 1.36
C ILE A 201 2.95 -0.61 0.15
N GLY A 202 2.05 -1.38 -0.44
CA GLY A 202 2.29 -2.23 -1.61
C GLY A 202 1.00 -2.53 -2.35
N VAL A 203 1.04 -3.45 -3.33
CA VAL A 203 -0.11 -3.74 -4.23
C VAL A 203 -1.44 -3.99 -3.49
N GLY A 204 -1.40 -4.56 -2.28
CA GLY A 204 -2.60 -4.95 -1.54
C GLY A 204 -3.34 -3.82 -0.82
N ASN A 205 -2.68 -2.68 -0.60
CA ASN A 205 -3.20 -1.55 0.17
C ASN A 205 -2.87 -0.15 -0.39
N HIS A 206 -2.12 -0.04 -1.49
CA HIS A 206 -1.71 1.26 -2.06
C HIS A 206 -2.90 2.17 -2.40
N CYS A 207 -3.97 1.63 -2.99
CA CYS A 207 -5.19 2.41 -3.26
C CYS A 207 -5.86 2.93 -1.97
N LYS A 208 -5.90 2.10 -0.92
CA LYS A 208 -6.47 2.52 0.37
C LYS A 208 -5.66 3.64 1.01
N PHE A 209 -4.33 3.56 0.89
CA PHE A 209 -3.42 4.60 1.34
C PHE A 209 -3.63 5.92 0.60
N TRP A 210 -3.82 5.89 -0.72
CA TRP A 210 -4.12 7.10 -1.49
C TRP A 210 -5.46 7.73 -1.04
N TRP A 211 -6.52 6.94 -0.91
CA TRP A 211 -7.81 7.43 -0.39
C TRP A 211 -7.72 7.96 1.04
N TYR A 212 -6.92 7.31 1.90
CA TYR A 212 -6.65 7.80 3.25
C TYR A 212 -6.03 9.21 3.22
N ILE A 213 -5.01 9.43 2.39
CA ILE A 213 -4.40 10.77 2.25
C ILE A 213 -5.41 11.78 1.72
N CYS A 214 -6.26 11.40 0.75
CA CYS A 214 -7.32 12.28 0.23
C CYS A 214 -8.29 12.72 1.34
N GLU A 215 -8.82 11.76 2.11
CA GLU A 215 -9.76 12.01 3.20
C GLU A 215 -9.13 12.83 4.34
N GLU A 216 -7.89 12.50 4.73
CA GLU A 216 -7.11 13.24 5.72
C GLU A 216 -6.86 14.69 5.27
N THR A 217 -6.51 14.90 4.01
CA THR A 217 -6.30 16.25 3.43
C THR A 217 -7.61 17.06 3.44
N ALA A 218 -8.74 16.44 3.08
CA ALA A 218 -10.04 17.09 3.10
C ALA A 218 -10.49 17.45 4.53
N LEU A 219 -10.30 16.54 5.48
CA LEU A 219 -10.61 16.76 6.89
C LEU A 219 -9.76 17.89 7.48
N CYS A 220 -8.46 17.88 7.18
CA CYS A 220 -7.51 18.92 7.61
C CYS A 220 -7.91 20.30 7.05
N LEU A 221 -8.21 20.38 5.75
CA LEU A 221 -8.66 21.62 5.11
C LEU A 221 -9.94 22.16 5.74
N TRP A 222 -10.95 21.32 5.95
CA TRP A 222 -12.20 21.75 6.59
C TRP A 222 -11.95 22.22 8.02
N THR A 223 -11.13 21.49 8.77
CA THR A 223 -10.75 21.88 10.14
C THR A 223 -10.06 23.26 10.14
N VAL A 224 -9.11 23.53 9.23
CA VAL A 224 -8.50 24.87 9.05
C VAL A 224 -9.55 25.95 8.82
N ILE A 225 -10.53 25.71 7.95
CA ILE A 225 -11.63 26.66 7.68
C ILE A 225 -12.43 26.96 8.95
N LEU A 226 -12.72 25.95 9.77
CA LEU A 226 -13.42 26.12 11.04
C LEU A 226 -12.61 26.95 12.04
N TYR A 227 -11.31 26.68 12.20
CA TYR A 227 -10.41 27.48 13.05
C TYR A 227 -10.36 28.95 12.61
N ILE A 228 -10.24 29.22 11.31
CA ILE A 228 -10.23 30.59 10.77
C ILE A 228 -11.58 31.29 11.02
N THR A 229 -12.69 30.58 10.83
CA THR A 229 -14.04 31.12 11.02
C THR A 229 -14.28 31.46 12.49
N TYR A 230 -13.89 30.57 13.40
CA TYR A 230 -13.95 30.80 14.84
C TYR A 230 -13.16 32.06 15.23
N LEU A 231 -11.91 32.19 14.78
CA LEU A 231 -11.07 33.35 15.10
C LEU A 231 -11.71 34.64 14.58
N LYS A 232 -12.23 34.65 13.35
CA LYS A 232 -12.90 35.84 12.80
C LYS A 232 -14.12 36.28 13.62
N ALA A 233 -14.86 35.34 14.20
CA ALA A 233 -16.08 35.63 14.96
C ALA A 233 -15.82 35.98 16.43
N ASN A 234 -14.75 35.46 17.04
CA ASN A 234 -14.55 35.49 18.49
C ASN A 234 -13.24 36.12 18.95
N ILE A 235 -12.42 36.65 18.02
CA ILE A 235 -11.16 37.32 18.36
C ILE A 235 -11.41 38.38 19.44
N SER A 236 -10.53 38.44 20.44
CA SER A 236 -10.55 39.42 21.54
C SER A 236 -11.62 39.23 22.63
N VAL A 237 -12.42 38.15 22.60
CA VAL A 237 -13.32 37.80 23.72
C VAL A 237 -12.53 37.17 24.88
N ALA A 238 -11.54 36.32 24.58
CA ALA A 238 -10.68 35.69 25.58
C ALA A 238 -9.31 35.32 24.98
N TRP A 239 -8.29 36.15 25.26
CA TRP A 239 -6.97 36.06 24.65
C TRP A 239 -6.29 34.68 24.77
N TRP A 240 -6.52 33.94 25.86
CA TRP A 240 -5.92 32.62 26.07
C TRP A 240 -6.53 31.54 25.16
N LYS A 241 -7.83 31.65 24.84
CA LYS A 241 -8.48 30.76 23.85
C LYS A 241 -7.94 31.04 22.46
N ASP A 242 -7.80 32.32 22.12
CA ASP A 242 -7.24 32.76 20.84
C ASP A 242 -5.82 32.23 20.67
N ALA A 243 -4.97 32.32 21.71
CA ALA A 243 -3.62 31.78 21.69
C ALA A 243 -3.57 30.27 21.43
N ILE A 244 -4.43 29.48 22.08
CA ILE A 244 -4.52 28.02 21.87
C ILE A 244 -4.95 27.71 20.43
N VAL A 245 -5.98 28.39 19.95
CA VAL A 245 -6.55 28.18 18.61
C VAL A 245 -5.56 28.59 17.52
N ILE A 246 -4.81 29.68 17.71
CA ILE A 246 -3.75 30.11 16.80
C ILE A 246 -2.62 29.07 16.76
N LEU A 247 -2.17 28.56 17.92
CA LEU A 247 -1.15 27.51 17.97
C LEU A 247 -1.57 26.27 17.19
N LEU A 248 -2.80 25.79 17.43
CA LEU A 248 -3.37 24.64 16.71
C LEU A 248 -3.52 24.92 15.21
N LEU A 249 -3.94 26.12 14.83
CA LEU A 249 -4.05 26.51 13.42
C LEU A 249 -2.68 26.51 12.71
N VAL A 250 -1.62 26.97 13.38
CA VAL A 250 -0.26 26.94 12.83
C VAL A 250 0.21 25.51 12.60
N THR A 251 0.06 24.63 13.60
CA THR A 251 0.45 23.21 13.46
C THR A 251 -0.38 22.47 12.41
N LEU A 252 -1.67 22.79 12.31
CA LEU A 252 -2.57 22.25 11.30
C LEU A 252 -2.21 22.75 9.88
N SER A 253 -1.80 24.01 9.73
CA SER A 253 -1.37 24.59 8.45
C SER A 253 -0.07 23.96 7.91
N ILE A 254 0.88 23.69 8.82
CA ILE A 254 2.10 22.94 8.49
C ILE A 254 1.74 21.52 8.04
N SER A 255 0.85 20.85 8.79
CA SER A 255 0.37 19.50 8.47
C SER A 255 -0.35 19.46 7.13
N MET A 256 -1.20 20.45 6.84
CA MET A 256 -1.91 20.60 5.56
C MET A 256 -0.94 20.72 4.38
N THR A 257 0.12 21.52 4.53
CA THR A 257 1.14 21.67 3.49
C THR A 257 1.82 20.34 3.18
N PHE A 258 2.20 19.59 4.22
CA PHE A 258 2.79 18.25 4.06
C PHE A 258 1.83 17.26 3.40
N LEU A 259 0.56 17.22 3.85
CA LEU A 259 -0.47 16.34 3.30
C LEU A 259 -0.76 16.64 1.83
N LEU A 260 -0.85 17.92 1.46
CA LEU A 260 -1.09 18.33 0.08
C LEU A 260 0.07 17.91 -0.83
N LEU A 261 1.32 18.14 -0.40
CA LEU A 261 2.50 17.70 -1.16
C LEU A 261 2.54 16.18 -1.32
N LEU A 262 2.23 15.45 -0.24
CA LEU A 262 2.15 13.98 -0.26
C LEU A 262 1.05 13.49 -1.21
N LEU A 263 -0.13 14.13 -1.19
CA LEU A 263 -1.24 13.80 -2.07
C LEU A 263 -0.89 14.03 -3.54
N ILE A 264 -0.29 15.19 -3.87
CA ILE A 264 0.15 15.51 -5.23
C ILE A 264 1.20 14.50 -5.69
N PHE A 265 2.18 14.19 -4.83
CA PHE A 265 3.23 13.23 -5.13
C PHE A 265 2.69 11.82 -5.41
N HIS A 266 1.85 11.28 -4.53
CA HIS A 266 1.27 9.95 -4.76
C HIS A 266 0.28 9.94 -5.92
N SER A 267 -0.44 11.04 -6.18
CA SER A 267 -1.27 11.15 -7.39
C SER A 267 -0.42 11.09 -8.66
N TYR A 268 0.73 11.76 -8.71
CA TYR A 268 1.68 11.64 -9.81
C TYR A 268 2.19 10.21 -10.00
N LEU A 269 2.53 9.51 -8.91
CA LEU A 269 2.96 8.11 -8.95
C LEU A 269 1.87 7.19 -9.50
N VAL A 270 0.62 7.37 -9.07
CA VAL A 270 -0.54 6.60 -9.57
C VAL A 270 -0.75 6.86 -11.05
N LEU A 271 -0.78 8.12 -11.48
CA LEU A 271 -0.99 8.51 -12.88
C LEU A 271 0.11 8.00 -13.82
N THR A 272 1.33 7.78 -13.31
CA THR A 272 2.47 7.25 -14.07
C THR A 272 2.76 5.77 -13.81
N ASN A 273 1.93 5.08 -13.00
CA ASN A 273 2.10 3.68 -12.58
C ASN A 273 3.51 3.37 -12.03
N GLN A 274 3.99 4.25 -11.17
CA GLN A 274 5.26 4.09 -10.46
C GLN A 274 5.01 3.94 -8.96
N THR A 275 5.97 3.33 -8.29
CA THR A 275 6.06 3.37 -6.83
C THR A 275 7.11 4.40 -6.39
N THR A 276 7.01 4.87 -5.15
CA THR A 276 8.02 5.72 -4.51
C THR A 276 9.39 5.05 -4.58
N TYR A 277 9.47 3.74 -4.32
CA TYR A 277 10.71 2.98 -4.42
C TYR A 277 11.29 3.00 -5.83
N GLU A 278 10.47 2.78 -6.86
CA GLU A 278 10.92 2.80 -8.26
C GLU A 278 11.44 4.16 -8.69
N LEU A 279 10.76 5.24 -8.28
CA LEU A 279 11.19 6.60 -8.58
C LEU A 279 12.50 6.95 -7.86
N VAL A 280 12.57 6.75 -6.54
CA VAL A 280 13.70 7.16 -5.69
C VAL A 280 14.94 6.28 -5.91
N ARG A 281 14.75 4.98 -6.15
CA ARG A 281 15.85 4.00 -6.28
C ARG A 281 16.06 3.54 -7.72
N ARG A 282 15.52 4.27 -8.70
CA ARG A 282 15.56 3.97 -10.14
C ARG A 282 16.91 3.45 -10.64
N ARG A 283 18.01 4.16 -10.35
CA ARG A 283 19.37 3.79 -10.79
C ARG A 283 19.89 2.48 -10.17
N ARG A 284 19.37 2.08 -9.00
CA ARG A 284 19.77 0.85 -8.32
C ARG A 284 18.99 -0.36 -8.81
N ILE A 285 17.77 -0.17 -9.32
CA ILE A 285 16.89 -1.24 -9.79
C ILE A 285 17.36 -1.73 -11.17
N PRO A 286 17.77 -3.00 -11.32
CA PRO A 286 18.40 -3.49 -12.57
C PRO A 286 17.56 -3.25 -13.83
N TYR A 287 16.26 -3.54 -13.80
CA TYR A 287 15.37 -3.38 -14.95
C TYR A 287 15.02 -1.92 -15.27
N LEU A 288 15.39 -0.97 -14.41
CA LEU A 288 15.22 0.48 -14.66
C LEU A 288 16.54 1.18 -15.00
N ARG A 289 17.69 0.51 -14.83
CA ARG A 289 19.03 1.12 -14.86
C ARG A 289 19.44 1.72 -16.22
N GLY A 290 18.73 1.44 -17.30
CA GLY A 290 18.97 2.02 -18.63
C GLY A 290 17.75 2.70 -19.26
N VAL A 291 16.62 2.79 -18.55
CA VAL A 291 15.40 3.38 -19.11
C VAL A 291 15.49 4.90 -19.04
N PRO A 292 15.20 5.68 -20.10
CA PRO A 292 15.20 7.15 -20.04
C PRO A 292 14.21 7.70 -18.99
N GLU A 293 14.52 8.81 -18.32
CA GLU A 293 13.72 9.33 -17.18
C GLU A 293 12.28 9.70 -17.55
N ARG A 294 12.03 10.06 -18.82
CA ARG A 294 10.69 10.38 -19.33
C ARG A 294 9.86 9.17 -19.74
N VAL A 295 10.44 7.96 -19.66
CA VAL A 295 9.76 6.71 -20.00
C VAL A 295 9.29 6.04 -18.72
N TYR A 296 7.98 5.75 -18.68
CA TYR A 296 7.30 5.09 -17.56
C TYR A 296 6.95 3.64 -17.94
N PRO A 297 7.79 2.65 -17.60
CA PRO A 297 7.69 1.28 -18.13
C PRO A 297 6.33 0.62 -17.93
N PHE A 298 5.73 0.80 -16.76
CA PHE A 298 4.48 0.15 -16.39
C PHE A 298 3.24 1.01 -16.66
N SER A 299 3.41 2.26 -17.11
CA SER A 299 2.28 3.15 -17.40
C SER A 299 1.48 2.64 -18.60
N LYS A 300 0.15 2.63 -18.47
CA LYS A 300 -0.80 2.24 -19.53
C LYS A 300 -1.65 3.42 -20.00
N GLY A 301 -1.26 4.65 -19.65
CA GLY A 301 -2.07 5.84 -19.78
C GLY A 301 -2.73 6.23 -18.45
N ALA A 302 -2.98 7.52 -18.26
CA ALA A 302 -3.44 8.08 -16.98
C ALA A 302 -4.78 7.49 -16.51
N CYS A 303 -5.76 7.37 -17.41
CA CYS A 303 -7.09 6.84 -17.12
C CYS A 303 -7.02 5.35 -16.79
N ARG A 304 -6.27 4.58 -17.58
CA ARG A 304 -6.11 3.15 -17.38
C ARG A 304 -5.33 2.84 -16.11
N ASN A 305 -4.32 3.63 -15.79
CA ASN A 305 -3.57 3.51 -14.54
C ASN A 305 -4.50 3.76 -13.34
N LEU A 306 -5.32 4.82 -13.38
CA LEU A 306 -6.26 5.13 -12.30
C LEU A 306 -7.33 4.04 -12.15
N TYR A 307 -7.89 3.55 -13.26
CA TYR A 307 -8.84 2.45 -13.26
C TYR A 307 -8.24 1.16 -12.69
N GLU A 308 -7.02 0.79 -13.11
CA GLU A 308 -6.32 -0.39 -12.58
C GLU A 308 -5.94 -0.23 -11.11
N PHE A 309 -5.65 0.99 -10.66
CA PHE A 309 -5.30 1.29 -9.28
C PHE A 309 -6.52 1.26 -8.34
N CYS A 310 -7.65 1.84 -8.73
CA CYS A 310 -8.84 1.99 -7.88
C CYS A 310 -9.92 0.92 -8.08
N CYS A 311 -10.16 0.49 -9.32
CA CYS A 311 -11.39 -0.24 -9.68
C CYS A 311 -11.14 -1.70 -10.04
N VAL A 312 -9.96 -2.03 -10.57
CA VAL A 312 -9.67 -3.40 -10.96
C VAL A 312 -9.31 -4.22 -9.72
N ARG A 313 -10.20 -5.17 -9.36
CA ARG A 313 -9.84 -6.30 -8.49
C ARG A 313 -8.91 -7.26 -9.22
N ARG A 314 -7.71 -6.80 -9.60
CA ARG A 314 -6.63 -7.71 -10.01
C ARG A 314 -6.41 -8.62 -8.81
N SER A 315 -6.19 -9.91 -9.03
CA SER A 315 -5.66 -10.76 -7.96
C SER A 315 -4.42 -10.02 -7.43
N LYS A 316 -4.46 -9.58 -6.17
CA LYS A 316 -3.39 -8.81 -5.52
C LYS A 316 -2.03 -9.54 -5.60
N TYR A 317 -2.08 -10.82 -5.94
CA TYR A 317 -0.98 -11.75 -6.02
C TYR A 317 -0.52 -12.06 -7.44
N ARG A 318 -1.13 -11.48 -8.48
CA ARG A 318 -0.69 -11.66 -9.87
C ARG A 318 0.35 -10.59 -10.22
N PRO A 319 1.64 -10.94 -10.29
CA PRO A 319 2.67 -9.97 -10.64
C PRO A 319 2.63 -9.69 -12.15
N GLU A 320 3.13 -8.52 -12.54
CA GLU A 320 3.23 -8.11 -13.94
C GLU A 320 4.63 -8.41 -14.47
N SER A 321 4.72 -8.85 -15.73
CA SER A 321 5.99 -9.09 -16.40
C SER A 321 6.71 -7.79 -16.69
N LEU A 322 8.04 -7.83 -16.77
CA LEU A 322 8.80 -6.68 -17.24
C LEU A 322 8.44 -6.35 -18.70
N PRO A 323 8.29 -5.07 -19.06
CA PRO A 323 8.10 -4.67 -20.45
C PRO A 323 9.28 -5.11 -21.31
N THR A 324 9.00 -5.53 -22.55
CA THR A 324 10.06 -5.90 -23.50
C THR A 324 10.82 -4.66 -23.98
N ALA A 325 12.01 -4.86 -24.55
CA ALA A 325 12.80 -3.77 -25.12
C ALA A 325 12.00 -3.00 -26.19
N GLN A 326 11.27 -3.71 -27.05
CA GLN A 326 10.39 -3.12 -28.07
C GLN A 326 9.26 -2.28 -27.46
N GLN A 327 8.64 -2.74 -26.37
CA GLN A 327 7.60 -1.97 -25.66
C GLN A 327 8.17 -0.69 -25.02
N LEU A 328 9.40 -0.76 -24.48
CA LEU A 328 10.07 0.42 -23.92
C LEU A 328 10.44 1.42 -25.01
N GLU A 329 10.91 0.94 -26.16
CA GLU A 329 11.20 1.77 -27.33
C GLU A 329 9.91 2.44 -27.85
N GLU A 330 8.81 1.69 -27.96
CA GLU A 330 7.52 2.27 -28.33
C GLU A 330 7.03 3.31 -27.32
N LYS A 331 7.26 3.13 -26.02
CA LYS A 331 6.94 4.13 -25.00
C LYS A 331 7.86 5.35 -25.03
N SER A 332 9.03 5.25 -25.65
CA SER A 332 9.96 6.37 -25.80
C SER A 332 9.64 7.27 -26.99
N ARG A 333 8.83 6.80 -27.95
CA ARG A 333 8.47 7.60 -29.12
C ARG A 333 7.62 8.82 -28.72
N PRO A 334 7.85 10.00 -29.34
CA PRO A 334 7.05 11.20 -29.09
C PRO A 334 5.56 10.95 -29.35
N TYR A 335 4.70 11.68 -28.61
CA TYR A 335 3.27 11.68 -28.86
C TYR A 335 2.94 12.45 -30.14
N THR A 336 1.99 11.91 -30.89
CA THR A 336 1.40 12.51 -32.09
C THR A 336 -0.04 12.96 -31.81
N CYS A 337 -0.62 13.79 -32.68
CA CYS A 337 -2.03 14.19 -32.55
C CYS A 337 -2.98 12.98 -32.56
N CYS A 338 -2.66 11.94 -33.34
CA CYS A 338 -3.42 10.69 -33.35
C CYS A 338 -3.39 9.97 -31.99
N ASP A 339 -2.29 10.06 -31.23
CA ASP A 339 -2.18 9.44 -29.90
C ASP A 339 -3.11 10.09 -28.87
N VAL A 340 -3.39 11.39 -29.02
CA VAL A 340 -4.37 12.11 -28.20
C VAL A 340 -5.78 11.64 -28.53
N VAL A 341 -6.11 11.55 -29.82
CA VAL A 341 -7.43 11.12 -30.31
C VAL A 341 -7.71 9.65 -29.96
N THR A 342 -6.70 8.79 -30.03
CA THR A 342 -6.81 7.36 -29.70
C THR A 342 -6.66 7.06 -28.21
N CYS A 343 -6.58 8.09 -27.36
CA CYS A 343 -6.38 7.95 -25.92
C CYS A 343 -5.14 7.12 -25.55
N ARG A 344 -4.10 7.08 -26.38
CA ARG A 344 -2.85 6.39 -26.02
C ARG A 344 -2.19 7.01 -24.77
N CYS A 345 -2.46 8.29 -24.51
CA CYS A 345 -2.06 8.99 -23.29
C CYS A 345 -2.90 8.58 -22.05
N CYS A 346 -4.04 7.91 -22.24
CA CYS A 346 -5.10 7.70 -21.26
C CYS A 346 -5.40 6.23 -20.97
#